data_AF-A0A9W4T9Z3-F1
#
_entry.id   AF-A0A9W4T9Z3-F1
#
_cell.length_a   1.000
_cell.length_b   1.000
_cell.length_c   1.000
_cell.angle_alpha   90.00
_cell.angle_beta   90.00
_cell.angle_gamma   90.00
#
_symmetry.space_group_name_H-M   'P 1'
#
loop_
_entity.id
_entity.type
_entity.pdbx_description
1 polymer ?
#
loop_
_entity_poly.entity_id
_entity_poly.type
_entity_poly.pdbx_seq_one_letter_code
_entity_poly.pdbx_strand_id
1 'polypeptide(L)'
;MTVHWKDDPKPLEQIRLIDVEMAPGPRCMTIICGNQTNLLKVFTLCWKSFAPDIQLGFNDSGYDWPFIVEKATKLKVLDWIVQQMSANLRKTANTQSILIWNYFGRTGKPLSSGFFHRDQWAKKTDRNFRRTEGRESINIKFGTNNLSFESSFLKLPGCVPIDVCASLLQLFPRSERRSLKYFLEDCGLDSKADLPISKLWKYYSEAKGRISDSSTENMHKIANYCTIDALRCQELAVRHNIINDYREVASIAYITLFDTHYYAIGTKVSNLLGAEAWTQDILFSMKTSDQKASGKFPGAYVFPPVKGLENKHPVT
;
A
#
# COMPACT_ATOMS: atom_id res chain seq x y z
N MET A 1 8.23 -4.87 11.96
CA MET A 1 7.60 -3.54 11.80
C MET A 1 8.55 -2.49 12.30
N THR A 2 8.54 -1.30 11.71
CA THR A 2 9.36 -0.17 12.12
C THR A 2 8.47 1.04 12.32
N VAL A 3 8.77 1.85 13.33
CA VAL A 3 7.98 3.03 13.71
C VAL A 3 8.83 4.25 13.48
N HIS A 4 8.28 5.27 12.83
CA HIS A 4 9.00 6.44 12.36
C HIS A 4 8.18 7.71 12.57
N TRP A 5 8.87 8.84 12.69
CA TRP A 5 8.25 10.12 12.33
C TRP A 5 8.09 10.17 10.80
N LYS A 6 6.98 10.75 10.31
CA LYS A 6 6.64 10.72 8.89
C LYS A 6 7.74 11.26 7.95
N ASP A 7 8.56 12.20 8.42
CA ASP A 7 9.63 12.86 7.65
C ASP A 7 11.04 12.34 8.00
N ASP A 8 11.14 11.36 8.89
CA ASP A 8 12.43 10.84 9.36
C ASP A 8 12.65 9.43 8.81
N PRO A 9 13.74 9.19 8.04
CA PRO A 9 14.11 7.84 7.64
C PRO A 9 14.57 6.99 8.83
N LYS A 10 15.03 7.62 9.93
CA LYS A 10 15.49 6.92 11.11
C LYS A 10 14.31 6.37 11.91
N PRO A 11 14.32 5.08 12.27
CA PRO A 11 13.28 4.50 13.11
C PRO A 11 13.40 4.98 14.55
N LEU A 12 12.24 5.25 15.15
CA LEU A 12 12.05 5.39 16.59
C LEU A 12 12.13 4.03 17.26
N GLU A 13 11.45 3.04 16.69
CA GLU A 13 11.40 1.68 17.20
C GLU A 13 11.50 0.67 16.06
N GLN A 14 12.20 -0.43 16.32
CA GLN A 14 12.28 -1.58 15.42
C GLN A 14 11.82 -2.82 16.18
N ILE A 15 10.77 -3.48 15.69
CA ILE A 15 10.18 -4.65 16.35
C ILE A 15 10.11 -5.82 15.37
N ARG A 16 10.74 -6.93 15.75
CA ARG A 16 10.72 -8.21 15.04
C ARG A 16 9.74 -9.15 15.70
N LEU A 17 8.77 -9.60 14.93
CA LEU A 17 7.77 -10.58 15.35
C LEU A 17 8.09 -11.90 14.66
N ILE A 18 8.35 -12.93 15.45
CA ILE A 18 8.78 -14.24 14.95
C ILE A 18 8.07 -15.34 15.72
N ASP A 19 7.76 -16.46 15.09
CA ASP A 19 7.07 -17.59 15.74
C ASP A 19 8.00 -18.75 16.14
N VAL A 20 9.29 -18.64 15.86
CA VAL A 20 10.35 -19.60 16.22
C VAL A 20 11.53 -18.86 16.85
N GLU A 21 12.41 -19.59 17.55
CA GLU A 21 13.60 -19.01 18.16
C GLU A 21 14.59 -18.47 17.12
N MET A 22 15.29 -17.39 17.48
CA MET A 22 16.32 -16.78 16.66
C MET A 22 17.44 -16.19 17.50
N ALA A 23 18.61 -16.02 16.89
CA ALA A 23 19.73 -15.36 17.55
C ALA A 23 19.40 -13.88 17.86
N PRO A 24 19.79 -13.37 19.05
CA PRO A 24 19.56 -11.99 19.41
C PRO A 24 20.30 -11.03 18.46
N GLY A 25 19.73 -9.84 18.22
CA GLY A 25 20.30 -8.83 17.36
C GLY A 25 20.49 -7.49 18.08
N PRO A 26 21.50 -6.69 17.71
CA PRO A 26 21.66 -5.37 18.29
C PRO A 26 20.54 -4.42 17.83
N ARG A 27 20.09 -3.54 18.74
CA ARG A 27 19.20 -2.38 18.48
C ARG A 27 17.80 -2.72 17.91
N CYS A 28 17.25 -3.89 18.23
CA CYS A 28 15.87 -4.23 17.87
C CYS A 28 15.22 -5.09 18.95
N MET A 29 13.95 -4.82 19.26
CA MET A 29 13.14 -5.67 20.12
C MET A 29 12.63 -6.87 19.32
N THR A 30 12.94 -8.08 19.78
CA THR A 30 12.43 -9.33 19.19
C THR A 30 11.40 -9.96 20.11
N ILE A 31 10.22 -10.28 19.57
CA ILE A 31 9.15 -10.98 20.30
C ILE A 31 8.91 -12.35 19.67
N ILE A 32 9.21 -13.40 20.43
CA ILE A 32 9.00 -14.80 20.03
C ILE A 32 7.57 -15.20 20.41
N CYS A 33 6.74 -15.44 19.41
CA CYS A 33 5.28 -15.63 19.54
C CYS A 33 4.87 -17.11 19.65
N GLY A 34 5.75 -18.03 19.26
CA GLY A 34 5.55 -19.49 19.28
C GLY A 34 4.60 -20.06 18.22
N ASN A 35 3.61 -19.30 17.76
CA ASN A 35 2.71 -19.71 16.68
C ASN A 35 2.15 -18.51 15.89
N GLN A 36 1.56 -18.80 14.72
CA GLN A 36 1.02 -17.79 13.81
C GLN A 36 -0.14 -16.97 14.40
N THR A 37 -0.99 -17.58 15.23
CA THR A 37 -2.12 -16.87 15.88
C THR A 37 -1.60 -15.83 16.86
N ASN A 38 -0.63 -16.20 17.70
CA ASN A 38 0.01 -15.29 18.62
C ASN A 38 0.81 -14.22 17.88
N LEU A 39 1.44 -14.55 16.76
CA LEU A 39 2.14 -13.57 15.92
C LEU A 39 1.19 -12.45 15.47
N LEU A 40 0.02 -12.80 14.93
CA LEU A 40 -1.01 -11.82 14.56
C LEU A 40 -1.51 -11.03 15.77
N LYS A 41 -1.70 -11.69 16.93
CA LYS A 41 -2.12 -10.99 18.15
C LYS A 41 -1.08 -10.00 18.65
N VAL A 42 0.19 -10.36 18.66
CA VAL A 42 1.28 -9.46 19.07
C VAL A 42 1.41 -8.30 18.09
N PHE A 43 1.35 -8.55 16.77
CA PHE A 43 1.30 -7.48 15.76
C PHE A 43 0.18 -6.47 16.06
N THR A 44 -1.01 -6.98 16.38
CA THR A 44 -2.18 -6.18 16.73
C THR A 44 -1.98 -5.38 18.01
N LEU A 45 -1.37 -5.97 19.05
CA LEU A 45 -1.08 -5.27 20.31
C LEU A 45 0.00 -4.21 20.15
N CYS A 46 1.03 -4.46 19.34
CA CYS A 46 2.01 -3.45 18.95
C CYS A 46 1.30 -2.29 18.24
N TRP A 47 0.47 -2.59 17.23
CA TRP A 47 -0.31 -1.56 16.53
C TRP A 47 -1.19 -0.74 17.48
N LYS A 48 -1.92 -1.39 18.38
CA LYS A 48 -2.75 -0.71 19.39
C LYS A 48 -1.93 0.19 20.31
N SER A 49 -0.73 -0.25 20.68
CA SER A 49 0.14 0.50 21.59
C SER A 49 0.75 1.74 20.92
N PHE A 50 1.14 1.62 19.64
CA PHE A 50 1.67 2.76 18.88
C PHE A 50 0.59 3.67 18.30
N ALA A 51 -0.61 3.13 18.02
CA ALA A 51 -1.73 3.83 17.41
C ALA A 51 -1.31 4.69 16.19
N PRO A 52 -0.74 4.08 15.12
CA PRO A 52 -0.14 4.84 14.03
C PRO A 52 -1.19 5.63 13.23
N ASP A 53 -0.91 6.90 12.96
CA ASP A 53 -1.75 7.76 12.11
C ASP A 53 -1.69 7.35 10.63
N ILE A 54 -0.54 6.84 10.19
CA ILE A 54 -0.28 6.44 8.81
C ILE A 54 0.38 5.07 8.81
N GLN A 55 -0.11 4.19 7.94
CA GLN A 55 0.57 2.94 7.63
C GLN A 55 1.23 3.05 6.26
N LEU A 56 2.53 2.80 6.22
CA LEU A 56 3.30 2.68 4.99
C LEU A 56 3.75 1.24 4.76
N GLY A 57 3.85 0.89 3.49
CA GLY A 57 4.41 -0.37 3.04
C GLY A 57 4.54 -0.40 1.52
N PHE A 58 5.32 -1.35 1.01
CA PHE A 58 5.61 -1.45 -0.41
C PHE A 58 4.83 -2.63 -0.99
N ASN A 59 3.77 -2.34 -1.75
CA ASN A 59 2.82 -3.35 -2.24
C ASN A 59 2.01 -4.06 -1.14
N ASP A 60 1.91 -3.45 0.05
CA ASP A 60 1.12 -3.98 1.16
C ASP A 60 -0.33 -4.25 0.76
N SER A 61 -0.90 -3.34 -0.01
CA SER A 61 -2.29 -3.47 -0.44
C SER A 61 -2.47 -4.40 -1.64
N GLY A 62 -1.38 -4.77 -2.31
CA GLY A 62 -1.39 -5.80 -3.34
C GLY A 62 -1.16 -7.21 -2.80
N TYR A 63 -0.54 -7.35 -1.62
CA TYR A 63 -0.12 -8.65 -1.08
C TYR A 63 -0.37 -8.84 0.42
N ASP A 64 0.27 -8.03 1.26
CA ASP A 64 0.33 -8.23 2.72
C ASP A 64 -1.04 -8.15 3.39
N TRP A 65 -1.82 -7.11 3.11
CA TRP A 65 -3.16 -6.95 3.69
C TRP A 65 -4.13 -8.05 3.28
N PRO A 66 -4.26 -8.42 1.98
CA PRO A 66 -5.04 -9.58 1.58
C PRO A 66 -4.65 -10.85 2.34
N PHE A 67 -3.35 -11.11 2.47
CA PHE A 67 -2.84 -12.27 3.20
C PHE A 67 -3.20 -12.22 4.69
N ILE A 68 -2.98 -11.08 5.36
CA ILE A 68 -3.28 -10.90 6.79
C ILE A 68 -4.77 -11.07 7.05
N VAL A 69 -5.65 -10.46 6.25
CA VAL A 69 -7.11 -10.55 6.42
C VAL A 69 -7.59 -11.98 6.22
N GLU A 70 -7.10 -12.68 5.19
CA GLU A 70 -7.45 -14.08 4.94
C GLU A 70 -6.98 -14.99 6.09
N LYS A 71 -5.72 -14.84 6.52
CA LYS A 71 -5.16 -15.61 7.63
C LYS A 71 -5.89 -15.36 8.94
N ALA A 72 -6.15 -14.10 9.28
CA ALA A 72 -6.91 -13.73 10.47
C ALA A 72 -8.33 -14.29 10.45
N THR A 73 -8.98 -14.33 9.27
CA THR A 73 -10.30 -14.93 9.09
C THR A 73 -10.27 -16.44 9.34
N LYS A 74 -9.31 -17.15 8.72
CA LYS A 74 -9.12 -18.61 8.90
C LYS A 74 -8.82 -18.99 10.35
N LEU A 75 -8.04 -18.17 11.04
CA LEU A 75 -7.68 -18.36 12.45
C LEU A 75 -8.75 -17.84 13.42
N LYS A 76 -9.88 -17.28 12.92
CA LYS A 76 -10.98 -16.72 13.71
C LYS A 76 -10.53 -15.68 14.73
N VAL A 77 -9.65 -14.77 14.30
CA VAL A 77 -9.14 -13.65 15.12
C VAL A 77 -9.38 -12.29 14.49
N LEU A 78 -9.96 -12.21 13.28
CA LEU A 78 -10.10 -10.95 12.54
C LEU A 78 -10.94 -9.89 13.30
N ASP A 79 -12.05 -10.30 13.90
CA ASP A 79 -12.90 -9.44 14.71
C ASP A 79 -12.14 -8.84 15.91
N TRP A 80 -11.40 -9.68 16.63
CA TRP A 80 -10.56 -9.24 17.73
C TRP A 80 -9.45 -8.28 17.24
N ILE A 81 -8.80 -8.58 16.12
CA ILE A 81 -7.76 -7.73 15.52
C ILE A 81 -8.31 -6.32 15.23
N VAL A 82 -9.43 -6.23 14.50
CA VAL A 82 -10.05 -4.94 14.17
C VAL A 82 -10.48 -4.19 15.43
N GLN A 83 -11.03 -4.88 16.42
CA GLN A 83 -11.45 -4.27 17.66
C GLN A 83 -10.26 -3.65 18.43
N GLN A 84 -9.09 -4.28 18.41
CA GLN A 84 -7.91 -3.75 19.08
C GLN A 84 -7.22 -2.61 18.30
N MET A 85 -7.24 -2.66 16.96
CA MET A 85 -6.53 -1.69 16.12
C MET A 85 -7.35 -0.45 15.78
N SER A 86 -8.68 -0.53 15.87
CA SER A 86 -9.58 0.58 15.53
C SER A 86 -9.55 1.67 16.61
N ALA A 87 -9.40 2.93 16.19
CA ALA A 87 -9.59 4.07 17.09
C ALA A 87 -11.07 4.26 17.51
N ASN A 88 -12.02 3.60 16.83
CA ASN A 88 -13.42 3.60 17.21
C ASN A 88 -13.76 2.38 18.09
N LEU A 89 -13.67 2.57 19.41
CA LEU A 89 -13.89 1.54 20.43
C LEU A 89 -15.36 1.17 20.64
N ARG A 90 -16.31 1.98 20.16
CA ARG A 90 -17.75 1.79 20.44
C ARG A 90 -18.43 0.81 19.49
N LYS A 91 -17.77 0.45 18.39
CA LYS A 91 -18.34 -0.42 17.35
C LYS A 91 -17.78 -1.83 17.49
N THR A 92 -18.55 -2.74 18.10
CA THR A 92 -18.29 -4.18 18.01
C THR A 92 -18.63 -4.65 16.59
N ALA A 93 -17.62 -4.99 15.81
CA ALA A 93 -17.79 -5.48 14.45
C ALA A 93 -17.51 -6.99 14.43
N ASN A 94 -18.47 -7.79 13.97
CA ASN A 94 -18.23 -9.21 13.70
C ASN A 94 -17.46 -9.36 12.36
N THR A 95 -16.84 -10.52 12.16
CA THR A 95 -16.04 -10.83 10.96
C THR A 95 -16.77 -10.51 9.65
N GLN A 96 -18.04 -10.87 9.52
CA GLN A 96 -18.81 -10.60 8.30
C GLN A 96 -18.96 -9.09 8.04
N SER A 97 -19.29 -8.32 9.07
CA SER A 97 -19.41 -6.87 8.97
C SER A 97 -18.07 -6.21 8.59
N ILE A 98 -16.95 -6.70 9.10
CA ILE A 98 -15.61 -6.21 8.76
C ILE A 98 -15.31 -6.45 7.28
N LEU A 99 -15.58 -7.67 6.80
CA LEU A 99 -15.32 -8.04 5.40
C LEU A 99 -16.20 -7.26 4.41
N ILE A 100 -17.41 -6.85 4.83
CA ILE A 100 -18.32 -6.04 4.02
C ILE A 100 -17.95 -4.55 4.04
N TRP A 101 -17.63 -3.99 5.20
CA TRP A 101 -17.58 -2.54 5.37
C TRP A 101 -16.17 -1.96 5.51
N ASN A 102 -15.24 -2.73 6.07
CA ASN A 102 -13.89 -2.27 6.41
C ASN A 102 -12.83 -2.80 5.45
N TYR A 103 -12.98 -4.03 4.93
CA TYR A 103 -12.02 -4.61 3.99
C TYR A 103 -12.35 -4.28 2.54
N PHE A 104 -11.44 -3.58 1.85
CA PHE A 104 -11.48 -3.36 0.41
C PHE A 104 -10.67 -4.47 -0.25
N GLY A 105 -11.29 -5.39 -0.99
CA GLY A 105 -10.53 -6.49 -1.62
C GLY A 105 -11.34 -7.70 -2.09
N ARG A 106 -12.67 -7.67 -1.94
CA ARG A 106 -13.62 -8.79 -2.10
C ARG A 106 -13.32 -9.97 -1.17
N THR A 107 -14.38 -10.62 -0.66
CA THR A 107 -14.26 -11.99 -0.18
C THR A 107 -14.43 -12.92 -1.38
N GLY A 108 -13.34 -13.36 -1.97
CA GLY A 108 -13.38 -14.55 -2.83
C GLY A 108 -13.85 -15.75 -2.00
N LYS A 109 -14.44 -16.77 -2.64
CA LYS A 109 -14.57 -18.09 -1.99
C LYS A 109 -13.19 -18.47 -1.44
N PRO A 110 -13.08 -18.99 -0.20
CA PRO A 110 -11.82 -19.51 0.29
C PRO A 110 -11.33 -20.53 -0.73
N LEU A 111 -10.22 -20.22 -1.41
CA LEU A 111 -9.61 -21.17 -2.33
C LEU A 111 -9.22 -22.40 -1.50
N SER A 112 -9.89 -23.51 -1.79
CA SER A 112 -9.39 -24.83 -1.44
C SER A 112 -8.02 -24.94 -2.10
N SER A 113 -6.96 -24.94 -1.28
CA SER A 113 -5.56 -25.16 -1.65
C SER A 113 -5.00 -24.27 -2.77
N GLY A 114 -4.33 -23.17 -2.39
CA GLY A 114 -3.42 -22.44 -3.30
C GLY A 114 -3.04 -21.06 -2.76
N PHE A 115 -1.74 -20.78 -2.67
CA PHE A 115 -1.21 -19.43 -2.41
C PHE A 115 -1.65 -18.48 -3.53
N PHE A 116 -2.00 -17.24 -3.17
CA PHE A 116 -2.43 -16.23 -4.13
C PHE A 116 -1.33 -15.89 -5.15
N HIS A 117 -1.61 -16.15 -6.43
CA HIS A 117 -1.18 -15.29 -7.52
C HIS A 117 -2.46 -14.60 -8.02
N ARG A 118 -2.69 -13.36 -7.59
CA ARG A 118 -3.71 -12.50 -8.21
C ARG A 118 -2.94 -11.62 -9.18
N ASP A 119 -3.30 -11.65 -10.46
CA ASP A 119 -2.70 -10.73 -11.42
C ASP A 119 -3.08 -9.30 -11.03
N GLN A 120 -2.16 -8.61 -10.34
CA GLN A 120 -2.30 -7.24 -9.82
C GLN A 120 -2.53 -6.18 -10.92
N TRP A 121 -2.51 -6.60 -12.19
CA TRP A 121 -2.51 -5.77 -13.38
C TRP A 121 -3.76 -6.06 -14.23
N ALA A 122 -4.92 -5.58 -13.79
CA ALA A 122 -6.14 -5.73 -14.55
C ALA A 122 -6.17 -4.75 -15.74
N LYS A 123 -6.25 -5.27 -16.98
CA LYS A 123 -6.84 -4.53 -18.10
C LYS A 123 -8.36 -4.58 -17.94
N LYS A 124 -9.04 -3.46 -18.17
CA LYS A 124 -10.52 -3.39 -18.16
C LYS A 124 -11.08 -4.28 -19.28
N THR A 125 -11.46 -5.50 -18.96
CA THR A 125 -12.31 -6.33 -19.81
C THR A 125 -13.41 -7.00 -18.98
N ASP A 126 -14.63 -6.70 -19.41
CA ASP A 126 -15.95 -7.23 -19.05
C ASP A 126 -16.60 -6.94 -17.69
N ARG A 127 -17.73 -6.22 -17.80
CA ARG A 127 -18.68 -5.80 -16.77
C ARG A 127 -19.71 -6.88 -16.42
N ASN A 128 -19.36 -8.16 -16.49
CA ASN A 128 -20.30 -9.24 -16.17
C ASN A 128 -19.70 -10.16 -15.10
N PHE A 129 -19.54 -9.65 -13.88
CA PHE A 129 -19.19 -10.49 -12.74
C PHE A 129 -20.28 -10.46 -11.68
N ARG A 130 -20.82 -11.65 -11.40
CA ARG A 130 -21.91 -11.93 -10.46
C ARG A 130 -21.63 -11.32 -9.08
N ARG A 131 -22.69 -10.79 -8.43
CA ARG A 131 -22.70 -10.25 -7.06
C ARG A 131 -21.91 -11.16 -6.12
N THR A 132 -20.72 -10.70 -5.73
CA THR A 132 -19.90 -11.30 -4.67
C THR A 132 -20.08 -10.43 -3.43
N GLU A 133 -20.20 -11.05 -2.26
CA GLU A 133 -20.24 -10.32 -0.98
C GLU A 133 -18.87 -9.66 -0.71
N GLY A 134 -18.87 -8.49 -0.06
CA GLY A 134 -17.66 -7.74 0.28
C GLY A 134 -17.43 -6.47 -0.58
N ARG A 135 -16.59 -5.56 -0.07
CA ARG A 135 -16.25 -4.31 -0.76
C ARG A 135 -15.17 -4.54 -1.82
N GLU A 136 -15.33 -3.92 -2.99
CA GLU A 136 -14.32 -4.00 -4.04
C GLU A 136 -13.01 -3.32 -3.63
N SER A 137 -11.91 -3.83 -4.16
CA SER A 137 -10.60 -3.18 -4.13
C SER A 137 -10.67 -1.80 -4.79
N ILE A 138 -9.80 -0.89 -4.36
CA ILE A 138 -9.69 0.43 -4.98
C ILE A 138 -8.68 0.36 -6.12
N ASN A 139 -9.08 0.81 -7.30
CA ASN A 139 -8.17 0.95 -8.43
C ASN A 139 -7.54 2.34 -8.43
N ILE A 140 -6.30 2.43 -7.97
CA ILE A 140 -5.51 3.65 -7.97
C ILE A 140 -4.97 3.87 -9.39
N LYS A 141 -5.48 4.88 -10.08
CA LYS A 141 -5.02 5.20 -11.43
C LYS A 141 -3.61 5.79 -11.39
N PHE A 142 -2.76 5.34 -12.30
CA PHE A 142 -1.44 5.91 -12.52
C PHE A 142 -1.18 6.08 -14.03
N GLY A 143 -0.84 7.29 -14.46
CA GLY A 143 -0.61 7.63 -15.86
C GLY A 143 -1.86 7.73 -16.75
N THR A 144 -1.64 7.96 -18.05
CA THR A 144 -2.68 8.26 -19.05
C THR A 144 -3.21 7.03 -19.80
N ASN A 145 -2.58 5.87 -19.65
CA ASN A 145 -2.86 4.66 -20.46
C ASN A 145 -3.88 3.70 -19.82
N ASN A 146 -4.81 4.21 -19.00
CA ASN A 146 -5.74 3.40 -18.20
C ASN A 146 -5.06 2.36 -17.29
N LEU A 147 -3.78 2.55 -16.95
CA LEU A 147 -3.10 1.71 -15.99
C LEU A 147 -3.62 2.05 -14.59
N SER A 148 -3.89 1.01 -13.80
CA SER A 148 -4.31 1.14 -12.42
C SER A 148 -3.66 0.08 -11.57
N PHE A 149 -3.43 0.43 -10.32
CA PHE A 149 -2.94 -0.43 -9.27
C PHE A 149 -4.14 -0.88 -8.44
N GLU A 150 -4.40 -2.19 -8.41
CA GLU A 150 -5.48 -2.75 -7.59
C GLU A 150 -5.04 -2.81 -6.12
N SER A 151 -5.60 -1.94 -5.29
CA SER A 151 -5.28 -1.82 -3.88
C SER A 151 -6.36 -2.45 -3.01
N SER A 152 -5.96 -3.46 -2.22
CA SER A 152 -6.80 -4.18 -1.28
C SER A 152 -6.27 -4.05 0.14
N PHE A 153 -7.06 -3.52 1.08
CA PHE A 153 -6.58 -3.21 2.42
C PHE A 153 -7.72 -3.18 3.44
N LEU A 154 -7.35 -3.29 4.71
CA LEU A 154 -8.26 -3.17 5.83
C LEU A 154 -8.33 -1.70 6.28
N LYS A 155 -9.45 -1.03 6.03
CA LYS A 155 -9.66 0.36 6.47
C LYS A 155 -9.96 0.41 7.96
N LEU A 156 -9.02 0.97 8.72
CA LEU A 156 -9.09 1.14 10.17
C LEU A 156 -9.33 2.61 10.50
N PRO A 157 -10.38 2.95 11.28
CA PRO A 157 -10.55 4.31 11.79
C PRO A 157 -9.31 4.75 12.59
N GLY A 158 -8.83 5.96 12.32
CA GLY A 158 -7.65 6.53 12.99
C GLY A 158 -6.32 6.25 12.28
N CYS A 159 -6.31 5.47 11.19
CA CYS A 159 -5.09 5.21 10.42
C CYS A 159 -5.35 5.35 8.91
N VAL A 160 -4.45 6.04 8.21
CA VAL A 160 -4.48 6.18 6.75
C VAL A 160 -3.46 5.22 6.13
N PRO A 161 -3.89 4.18 5.40
CA PRO A 161 -2.97 3.34 4.63
C PRO A 161 -2.50 4.06 3.37
N ILE A 162 -1.19 4.07 3.13
CA ILE A 162 -0.55 4.60 1.92
C ILE A 162 0.41 3.52 1.40
N ASP A 163 0.15 3.05 0.18
CA ASP A 163 1.02 2.08 -0.48
C ASP A 163 2.11 2.82 -1.28
N VAL A 164 3.36 2.70 -0.84
CA VAL A 164 4.50 3.41 -1.42
C VAL A 164 4.73 2.98 -2.87
N CYS A 165 4.44 1.72 -3.22
CA CYS A 165 4.53 1.26 -4.61
C CYS A 165 3.53 2.00 -5.49
N ALA A 166 2.26 2.11 -5.04
CA ALA A 166 1.24 2.85 -5.78
C ALA A 166 1.60 4.35 -5.92
N SER A 167 2.15 4.95 -4.86
CA SER A 167 2.63 6.34 -4.89
C SER A 167 3.77 6.55 -5.90
N LEU A 168 4.77 5.68 -5.91
CA LEU A 168 5.88 5.76 -6.86
C LEU A 168 5.41 5.55 -8.30
N LEU A 169 4.41 4.69 -8.54
CA LEU A 169 3.82 4.54 -9.87
C LEU A 169 3.05 5.78 -10.33
N GLN A 170 2.46 6.55 -9.41
CA GLN A 170 1.85 7.84 -9.74
C GLN A 170 2.90 8.89 -10.12
N LEU A 171 4.04 8.91 -9.40
CA LEU A 171 5.15 9.83 -9.67
C LEU A 171 5.90 9.45 -10.96
N PHE A 172 6.10 8.16 -11.19
CA PHE A 172 6.87 7.60 -12.31
C PHE A 172 6.02 6.65 -13.17
N PRO A 173 4.97 7.15 -13.86
CA PRO A 173 4.01 6.30 -14.56
C PRO A 173 4.61 5.56 -15.77
N ARG A 174 5.78 5.97 -16.24
CA ARG A 174 6.53 5.34 -17.35
C ARG A 174 7.66 4.43 -16.87
N SER A 175 7.76 4.18 -15.57
CA SER A 175 8.80 3.32 -15.01
C SER A 175 8.79 1.94 -15.67
N GLU A 176 9.97 1.49 -16.11
CA GLU A 176 10.16 0.18 -16.75
C GLU A 176 10.00 -0.97 -15.77
N ARG A 177 10.36 -0.73 -14.51
CA ARG A 177 10.33 -1.71 -13.42
C ARG A 177 9.56 -1.17 -12.23
N ARG A 178 9.05 -2.08 -11.40
CA ARG A 178 8.15 -1.74 -10.28
C ARG A 178 8.56 -2.37 -8.95
N SER A 179 9.77 -2.92 -8.90
CA SER A 179 10.28 -3.58 -7.69
C SER A 179 10.86 -2.58 -6.72
N LEU A 180 10.78 -2.86 -5.42
CA LEU A 180 11.44 -2.07 -4.38
C LEU A 180 12.94 -1.83 -4.70
N LYS A 181 13.65 -2.90 -5.09
CA LYS A 181 15.08 -2.82 -5.46
C LYS A 181 15.36 -1.79 -6.55
N TYR A 182 14.53 -1.77 -7.60
CA TYR A 182 14.66 -0.82 -8.70
C TYR A 182 14.51 0.63 -8.22
N PHE A 183 13.49 0.94 -7.42
CA PHE A 183 13.29 2.31 -6.94
C PHE A 183 14.39 2.76 -5.96
N LEU A 184 14.95 1.84 -5.17
CA LEU A 184 16.11 2.13 -4.32
C LEU A 184 17.34 2.48 -5.15
N GLU A 185 17.62 1.68 -6.18
CA GLU A 185 18.73 1.92 -7.12
C GLU A 185 18.56 3.27 -7.84
N ASP A 186 17.36 3.59 -8.32
CA ASP A 186 17.03 4.85 -8.98
C ASP A 186 17.25 6.08 -8.05
N CYS A 187 17.00 5.92 -6.75
CA CYS A 187 17.21 6.97 -5.76
C CYS A 187 18.66 7.12 -5.28
N GLY A 188 19.56 6.19 -5.63
CA GLY A 188 20.89 6.07 -5.05
C GLY A 188 20.89 5.68 -3.57
N LEU A 189 19.84 4.99 -3.11
CA LEU A 189 19.74 4.44 -1.76
C LEU A 189 20.40 3.05 -1.70
N ASP A 190 20.79 2.62 -0.51
CA ASP A 190 21.33 1.27 -0.38
C ASP A 190 20.30 0.23 -0.82
N SER A 191 20.81 -0.87 -1.38
CA SER A 191 19.97 -1.97 -1.81
C SER A 191 19.19 -2.59 -0.64
N LYS A 192 18.04 -3.16 -0.99
CA LYS A 192 17.36 -4.10 -0.10
C LYS A 192 18.25 -5.31 0.22
N ALA A 193 17.92 -6.04 1.28
CA ALA A 193 18.57 -7.33 1.53
C ALA A 193 18.14 -8.33 0.44
N ASP A 194 19.07 -9.11 -0.11
CA ASP A 194 18.74 -10.14 -1.10
C ASP A 194 18.66 -11.51 -0.42
N LEU A 195 17.43 -12.02 -0.26
CA LEU A 195 17.17 -13.36 0.26
C LEU A 195 16.16 -14.10 -0.63
N PRO A 196 16.61 -15.01 -1.51
CA PRO A 196 15.72 -15.74 -2.42
C PRO A 196 14.63 -16.51 -1.67
N ILE A 197 13.44 -16.57 -2.26
CA ILE A 197 12.28 -17.23 -1.65
C ILE A 197 12.55 -18.70 -1.30
N SER A 198 13.31 -19.42 -2.13
CA SER A 198 13.72 -20.80 -1.85
C SER A 198 14.57 -20.93 -0.58
N LYS A 199 15.44 -19.94 -0.31
CA LYS A 199 16.23 -19.88 0.93
C LYS A 199 15.35 -19.53 2.13
N LEU A 200 14.41 -18.59 1.98
CA LEU A 200 13.43 -18.25 3.03
C LEU A 200 12.67 -19.50 3.49
N TRP A 201 12.11 -20.26 2.55
CA TRP A 201 11.39 -21.50 2.84
C TRP A 201 12.27 -22.55 3.50
N LYS A 202 13.48 -22.76 2.98
CA LYS A 202 14.46 -23.68 3.56
C LYS A 202 14.77 -23.34 5.01
N TYR A 203 15.19 -22.10 5.27
CA TYR A 203 15.58 -21.62 6.60
C TYR A 203 14.42 -21.72 7.61
N TYR A 204 13.23 -21.30 7.20
CA TYR A 204 12.04 -21.40 8.05
C TYR A 204 11.66 -22.86 8.35
N SER A 205 11.77 -23.74 7.36
CA SER A 205 11.45 -25.17 7.53
C SER A 205 12.44 -25.88 8.46
N GLU A 206 13.73 -25.56 8.35
CA GLU A 206 14.78 -26.04 9.26
C GLU A 206 14.50 -25.60 10.70
N ALA A 207 14.17 -24.32 10.90
CA ALA A 207 13.88 -23.75 12.22
C ALA A 207 12.59 -24.33 12.86
N LYS A 208 11.59 -24.70 12.05
CA LYS A 208 10.39 -25.40 12.54
C LYS A 208 10.65 -26.85 12.94
N GLY A 209 11.63 -27.50 12.31
CA GLY A 209 11.93 -28.91 12.57
C GLY A 209 12.77 -29.12 13.83
N ARG A 210 13.95 -28.49 13.91
CA ARG A 210 14.87 -28.67 15.04
C ARG A 210 15.60 -27.35 15.34
N ILE A 211 15.52 -26.94 16.60
CA ILE A 211 16.29 -25.81 17.12
C ILE A 211 17.78 -26.21 17.18
N SER A 212 18.61 -25.37 16.57
CA SER A 212 20.07 -25.44 16.50
C SER A 212 20.65 -24.05 16.25
N ASP A 213 21.91 -23.83 16.61
CA ASP A 213 22.58 -22.53 16.42
C ASP A 213 22.51 -22.04 14.96
N SER A 214 22.64 -22.96 14.00
CA SER A 214 22.53 -22.63 12.57
C SER A 214 21.10 -22.22 12.18
N SER A 215 20.08 -22.89 12.73
CA SER A 215 18.68 -22.54 12.48
C SER A 215 18.31 -21.18 13.09
N THR A 216 18.80 -20.87 14.29
CA THR A 216 18.54 -19.59 14.96
C THR A 216 19.23 -18.42 14.24
N GLU A 217 20.43 -18.66 13.69
CA GLU A 217 21.15 -17.69 12.86
C GLU A 217 20.47 -17.48 11.49
N ASN A 218 19.94 -18.55 10.89
CA ASN A 218 19.17 -18.45 9.65
C ASN A 218 17.89 -17.64 9.85
N MET A 219 17.17 -17.85 10.95
CA MET A 219 16.02 -17.02 11.31
C MET A 219 16.39 -15.57 11.58
N HIS A 220 17.55 -15.32 12.17
CA HIS A 220 18.08 -13.97 12.33
C HIS A 220 18.30 -13.27 10.97
N LYS A 221 18.80 -13.99 9.96
CA LYS A 221 18.92 -13.47 8.58
C LYS A 221 17.56 -13.14 7.95
N ILE A 222 16.54 -13.99 8.16
CA ILE A 222 15.17 -13.70 7.71
C ILE A 222 14.65 -12.42 8.37
N ALA A 223 14.79 -12.29 9.69
CA ALA A 223 14.31 -11.14 10.42
C ALA A 223 15.04 -9.85 10.02
N ASN A 224 16.35 -9.91 9.78
CA ASN A 224 17.13 -8.78 9.23
C ASN A 224 16.65 -8.39 7.84
N TYR A 225 16.41 -9.37 6.96
CA TYR A 225 15.84 -9.14 5.62
C TYR A 225 14.52 -8.37 5.70
N CYS A 226 13.56 -8.85 6.51
CA CYS A 226 12.27 -8.18 6.69
C CYS A 226 12.40 -6.77 7.31
N THR A 227 13.37 -6.59 8.22
CA THR A 227 13.62 -5.28 8.85
C THR A 227 14.14 -4.28 7.83
N ILE A 228 15.10 -4.68 6.99
CA ILE A 228 15.68 -3.83 5.94
C ILE A 228 14.59 -3.43 4.93
N ASP A 229 13.78 -4.37 4.45
CA ASP A 229 12.71 -4.06 3.49
C ASP A 229 11.70 -3.02 4.05
N ALA A 230 11.35 -3.11 5.33
CA ALA A 230 10.51 -2.11 6.00
C ALA A 230 11.17 -0.73 6.11
N LEU A 231 12.47 -0.68 6.47
CA LEU A 231 13.23 0.58 6.55
C LEU A 231 13.37 1.25 5.17
N ARG A 232 13.69 0.48 4.15
CA ARG A 232 13.83 0.99 2.77
C ARG A 232 12.53 1.56 2.22
N CYS A 233 11.37 1.02 2.64
CA CYS A 233 10.08 1.60 2.31
C CYS A 233 9.92 3.02 2.88
N GLN A 234 10.25 3.23 4.15
CA GLN A 234 10.24 4.56 4.78
C GLN A 234 11.20 5.53 4.09
N GLU A 235 12.43 5.08 3.81
CA GLU A 235 13.42 5.92 3.14
C GLU A 235 12.94 6.41 1.78
N LEU A 236 12.30 5.55 0.98
CA LEU A 236 11.67 5.96 -0.30
C LEU A 236 10.53 6.96 -0.08
N ALA A 237 9.68 6.73 0.92
CA ALA A 237 8.58 7.63 1.22
C ALA A 237 9.06 9.04 1.59
N VAL A 238 10.12 9.14 2.39
CA VAL A 238 10.76 10.40 2.77
C VAL A 238 11.50 11.02 1.57
N ARG A 239 12.27 10.22 0.82
CA ARG A 239 13.07 10.67 -0.34
C ARG A 239 12.23 11.36 -1.41
N HIS A 240 11.01 10.87 -1.62
CA HIS A 240 10.06 11.43 -2.59
C HIS A 240 8.99 12.33 -1.97
N ASN A 241 9.14 12.72 -0.70
CA ASN A 241 8.22 13.63 0.00
C ASN A 241 6.74 13.20 -0.05
N ILE A 242 6.46 11.90 -0.16
CA ILE A 242 5.16 11.35 -0.58
C ILE A 242 4.02 11.86 0.31
N ILE A 243 4.20 11.78 1.63
CA ILE A 243 3.16 12.18 2.58
C ILE A 243 2.92 13.69 2.54
N ASN A 244 3.97 14.50 2.41
CA ASN A 244 3.82 15.96 2.43
C ASN A 244 3.15 16.48 1.15
N ASP A 245 3.53 15.95 -0.01
CA ASP A 245 2.88 16.29 -1.27
C ASP A 245 1.39 15.94 -1.23
N TYR A 246 1.05 14.76 -0.70
CA TYR A 246 -0.35 14.40 -0.48
C TYR A 246 -1.06 15.31 0.52
N ARG A 247 -0.40 15.71 1.62
CA ARG A 247 -0.99 16.66 2.59
C ARG A 247 -1.22 18.04 1.97
N GLU A 248 -0.33 18.53 1.14
CA GLU A 248 -0.47 19.81 0.45
C GLU A 248 -1.66 19.77 -0.51
N VAL A 249 -1.77 18.71 -1.33
CA VAL A 249 -2.92 18.52 -2.21
C VAL A 249 -4.23 18.40 -1.42
N ALA A 250 -4.22 17.70 -0.29
CA ALA A 250 -5.38 17.58 0.60
C ALA A 250 -5.82 18.96 1.11
N SER A 251 -4.85 19.79 1.53
CA SER A 251 -5.10 21.15 2.00
C SER A 251 -5.66 22.06 0.90
N ILE A 252 -5.08 22.02 -0.30
CA ILE A 252 -5.52 22.85 -1.43
C ILE A 252 -6.93 22.46 -1.88
N ALA A 253 -7.18 21.16 -2.02
CA ALA A 253 -8.45 20.66 -2.56
C ALA A 253 -9.53 20.44 -1.50
N TYR A 254 -9.26 20.74 -0.21
CA TYR A 254 -10.16 20.49 0.93
C TYR A 254 -10.63 19.04 1.05
N ILE A 255 -9.77 18.07 0.72
CA ILE A 255 -10.07 16.63 0.78
C ILE A 255 -9.22 15.94 1.85
N THR A 256 -9.54 14.68 2.15
CA THR A 256 -8.76 13.90 3.12
C THR A 256 -7.45 13.40 2.52
N LEU A 257 -6.46 13.11 3.38
CA LEU A 257 -5.21 12.45 2.99
C LEU A 257 -5.45 11.05 2.37
N PHE A 258 -6.52 10.38 2.78
CA PHE A 258 -6.93 9.13 2.16
C PHE A 258 -7.34 9.36 0.70
N ASP A 259 -8.13 10.40 0.45
CA ASP A 259 -8.64 10.68 -0.90
C ASP A 259 -7.55 11.15 -1.86
N THR A 260 -6.49 11.79 -1.36
CA THR A 260 -5.35 12.18 -2.20
C THR A 260 -4.62 10.98 -2.78
N HIS A 261 -4.43 9.93 -1.99
CA HIS A 261 -3.76 8.70 -2.40
C HIS A 261 -4.66 7.84 -3.30
N TYR A 262 -5.91 7.60 -2.87
CA TYR A 262 -6.80 6.60 -3.49
C TYR A 262 -7.64 7.12 -4.66
N TYR A 263 -7.99 8.41 -4.70
CA TYR A 263 -8.85 8.96 -5.73
C TYR A 263 -8.10 9.85 -6.74
N ALA A 264 -8.58 9.81 -7.98
CA ALA A 264 -7.99 10.54 -9.09
C ALA A 264 -8.17 12.06 -8.95
N ILE A 265 -7.48 12.82 -9.82
CA ILE A 265 -7.52 14.28 -9.81
C ILE A 265 -8.92 14.88 -9.96
N GLY A 266 -9.84 14.18 -10.63
CA GLY A 266 -11.23 14.61 -10.75
C GLY A 266 -11.90 14.87 -9.40
N THR A 267 -11.70 13.98 -8.41
CA THR A 267 -12.23 14.18 -7.04
C THR A 267 -11.65 15.42 -6.39
N LYS A 268 -10.36 15.67 -6.59
CA LYS A 268 -9.64 16.84 -6.06
C LYS A 268 -10.22 18.14 -6.64
N VAL A 269 -10.37 18.19 -7.96
CA VAL A 269 -10.94 19.33 -8.69
C VAL A 269 -12.40 19.55 -8.34
N SER A 270 -13.21 18.49 -8.23
CA SER A 270 -14.63 18.61 -7.88
C SER A 270 -14.83 19.21 -6.49
N ASN A 271 -14.02 18.80 -5.50
CA ASN A 271 -14.14 19.33 -4.15
C ASN A 271 -13.65 20.78 -4.05
N LEU A 272 -12.54 21.11 -4.72
CA LEU A 272 -12.06 22.49 -4.83
C LEU A 272 -13.09 23.40 -5.50
N LEU A 273 -13.67 22.97 -6.63
CA LEU A 273 -14.72 23.72 -7.31
C LEU A 273 -15.95 23.92 -6.41
N GLY A 274 -16.32 22.90 -5.62
CA GLY A 274 -17.43 23.02 -4.68
C GLY A 274 -17.15 24.02 -3.55
N ALA A 275 -15.92 24.04 -3.04
CA ALA A 275 -15.50 25.02 -2.04
C ALA A 275 -15.55 26.46 -2.61
N GLU A 276 -15.08 26.67 -3.83
CA GLU A 276 -15.10 27.99 -4.48
C GLU A 276 -16.51 28.42 -4.92
N ALA A 277 -17.34 27.48 -5.36
CA ALA A 277 -18.74 27.79 -5.66
C ALA A 277 -19.49 28.23 -4.39
N TRP A 278 -19.22 27.58 -3.26
CA TRP A 278 -19.79 27.93 -1.97
C TRP A 278 -19.41 29.35 -1.51
N THR A 279 -18.14 29.76 -1.67
CA THR A 279 -17.70 31.13 -1.30
C THR A 279 -18.37 32.21 -2.15
N GLN A 280 -18.82 31.87 -3.35
CA GLN A 280 -19.48 32.79 -4.28
C GLN A 280 -21.02 32.67 -4.29
N ASP A 281 -21.61 31.90 -3.36
CA ASP A 281 -23.06 31.61 -3.33
C ASP A 281 -23.59 31.00 -4.65
N ILE A 282 -22.76 30.16 -5.29
CA ILE A 282 -23.08 29.46 -6.52
C ILE A 282 -23.43 28.01 -6.22
N LEU A 283 -24.56 27.55 -6.74
CA LEU A 283 -24.92 26.14 -6.75
C LEU A 283 -24.58 25.51 -8.11
N PHE A 284 -23.89 24.37 -8.11
CA PHE A 284 -23.60 23.62 -9.33
C PHE A 284 -24.38 22.30 -9.37
N SER A 285 -24.78 21.92 -10.59
CA SER A 285 -25.55 20.70 -10.82
C SER A 285 -24.63 19.49 -10.91
N MET A 286 -24.98 18.41 -10.19
CA MET A 286 -24.32 17.10 -10.30
C MET A 286 -24.85 16.25 -11.48
N LYS A 287 -25.69 16.82 -12.35
CA LYS A 287 -26.21 16.10 -13.53
C LYS A 287 -25.07 15.70 -14.45
N THR A 288 -24.84 14.39 -14.55
CA THR A 288 -24.00 13.82 -15.60
C THR A 288 -24.78 13.77 -16.91
N SER A 289 -24.17 14.23 -18.00
CA SER A 289 -24.73 14.00 -19.33
C SER A 289 -24.71 12.51 -19.67
N ASP A 290 -25.85 11.94 -20.03
CA ASP A 290 -25.95 10.57 -20.56
C ASP A 290 -25.37 10.46 -21.97
N GLN A 291 -25.19 11.60 -22.65
CA GLN A 291 -24.54 11.67 -23.94
C GLN A 291 -23.03 11.63 -23.76
N LYS A 292 -22.45 10.43 -23.87
CA LYS A 292 -21.02 10.29 -24.12
C LYS A 292 -20.73 10.83 -25.51
N ALA A 293 -20.14 12.02 -25.59
CA ALA A 293 -19.61 12.54 -26.84
C ALA A 293 -18.65 11.51 -27.45
N SER A 294 -18.96 11.00 -28.64
CA SER A 294 -18.10 10.12 -29.41
C SER A 294 -17.18 10.97 -30.27
N GLY A 295 -15.93 11.17 -29.83
CA GLY A 295 -14.93 11.93 -30.57
C GLY A 295 -13.93 12.62 -29.64
N LYS A 296 -12.76 12.97 -30.15
CA LYS A 296 -11.83 13.86 -29.45
C LYS A 296 -12.07 15.28 -29.97
N PHE A 297 -12.06 16.25 -29.07
CA PHE A 297 -12.01 17.66 -29.49
C PHE A 297 -10.65 17.94 -30.16
N PRO A 298 -10.59 18.87 -31.13
CA PRO A 298 -9.32 19.34 -31.69
C PRO A 298 -8.35 19.72 -30.57
N GLY A 299 -7.14 19.15 -30.63
CA GLY A 299 -6.08 19.42 -29.66
C GLY A 299 -5.24 20.64 -30.04
N ALA A 300 -4.03 20.71 -29.50
CA ALA A 300 -3.08 21.76 -29.84
C ALA A 300 -2.68 21.72 -31.33
N TYR A 301 -2.45 22.89 -31.92
CA TYR A 301 -1.83 23.02 -33.24
C TYR A 301 -0.32 22.80 -33.12
N VAL A 302 0.24 21.97 -34.00
CA VAL A 302 1.69 21.71 -34.07
C VAL A 302 2.20 22.28 -35.37
N PHE A 303 3.12 23.24 -35.28
CA PHE A 303 3.79 23.78 -36.46
C PHE A 303 4.57 22.67 -37.19
N PRO A 304 4.56 22.62 -38.54
CA PRO A 304 5.40 21.70 -39.28
C PRO A 304 6.88 21.92 -38.94
N PRO A 305 7.60 20.92 -38.42
CA PRO A 305 9.01 21.09 -38.08
C PRO A 305 9.85 21.19 -39.34
N VAL A 306 10.83 22.09 -39.34
CA VAL A 306 11.92 22.06 -40.33
C VAL A 306 12.85 20.90 -39.95
N LYS A 307 12.85 19.84 -40.76
CA LYS A 307 13.67 18.65 -40.50
C LYS A 307 15.10 18.89 -40.93
N GLY A 308 16.06 18.60 -40.06
CA GLY A 308 17.49 18.71 -40.36
C GLY A 308 18.33 18.84 -39.09
N LEU A 309 19.64 18.78 -39.24
CA LEU A 309 20.58 19.17 -38.19
C LEU A 309 20.80 20.68 -38.27
N GLU A 310 20.44 21.41 -37.22
CA GLU A 310 20.72 22.84 -37.10
C GLU A 310 22.09 23.02 -36.43
N ASN A 311 23.08 23.41 -37.22
CA ASN A 311 24.47 23.57 -36.78
C ASN A 311 24.91 25.04 -36.74
N LYS A 312 24.05 25.98 -37.18
CA LYS A 312 24.41 27.40 -37.32
C LYS A 312 24.06 28.20 -36.09
N HIS A 313 22.98 27.85 -35.41
CA HIS A 313 22.52 28.56 -34.22
C HIS A 313 22.11 27.59 -33.11
N PRO A 314 22.40 27.92 -31.83
CA PRO A 314 21.82 27.19 -30.73
C PRO A 314 20.30 27.30 -30.79
N VAL A 315 19.62 26.17 -30.80
CA VAL A 315 18.16 26.09 -30.63
C VAL A 315 17.90 25.77 -29.17
N THR A 316 17.21 26.65 -28.46
CA THR A 316 16.71 26.43 -27.08
C THR A 316 15.32 25.82 -27.10
#